data_AF-A0A940X835-F1
#
_entry.id   AF-A0A940X835-F1
#
_cell.length_a   1.000
_cell.length_b   1.000
_cell.length_c   1.000
_cell.angle_alpha   90.00
_cell.angle_beta   90.00
_cell.angle_gamma   90.00
#
_symmetry.space_group_name_H-M   'P 1'
#
loop_
_entity.id
_entity.type
_entity.pdbx_description
1 polymer ?
#
loop_
_entity_poly.entity_id
_entity_poly.type
_entity_poly.pdbx_seq_one_letter_code
_entity_poly.pdbx_strand_id
1 'polypeptide(L)' 'MKAKQGQSFCDLVIQETGDIGNAFAMALQNGLSITDSLTIGQEIIPAGKENKSISEIWSENNLPATAITN' A
#
# COMPACT_ATOMS: atom_id res chain seq x y z
N MET A 1 -7.44 -0.40 4.47
CA MET A 1 -7.56 0.76 3.55
C MET A 1 -8.11 0.33 2.21
N LYS A 2 -8.43 1.27 1.31
CA LYS A 2 -8.89 0.96 -0.06
C LYS A 2 -7.89 1.45 -1.09
N ALA A 3 -7.54 0.59 -2.05
CA ALA A 3 -6.68 0.96 -3.17
C ALA A 3 -7.33 2.08 -3.99
N LYS A 4 -6.58 3.14 -4.28
CA LYS A 4 -7.01 4.22 -5.18
C LYS A 4 -6.40 4.06 -6.57
N GLN A 5 -6.93 4.81 -7.53
CA GLN A 5 -6.43 4.80 -8.91
C GLN A 5 -4.94 5.17 -8.94
N GLY A 6 -4.16 4.40 -9.70
CA GLY A 6 -2.72 4.62 -9.88
C GLY A 6 -1.84 4.06 -8.76
N GLN A 7 -2.41 3.44 -7.71
CA GLN A 7 -1.63 2.86 -6.63
C GLN A 7 -1.22 1.41 -6.92
N SER A 8 0.05 1.13 -6.69
CA SER A 8 0.61 -0.22 -6.62
C SER A 8 0.45 -0.80 -5.21
N PHE A 9 0.69 -2.10 -5.06
CA PHE A 9 0.74 -2.74 -3.74
C PHE A 9 1.79 -2.08 -2.82
N CYS A 10 2.97 -1.77 -3.36
CA CYS A 10 4.04 -1.12 -2.61
C CYS A 10 3.69 0.30 -2.15
N ASP A 11 2.90 1.05 -2.94
CA ASP A 11 2.39 2.36 -2.54
C ASP A 11 1.55 2.25 -1.28
N LEU A 12 0.64 1.27 -1.23
CA LEU A 12 -0.22 1.02 -0.07
C LEU A 12 0.57 0.56 1.16
N VAL A 13 1.64 -0.23 0.97
CA VAL A 13 2.53 -0.65 2.06
C VAL A 13 3.19 0.56 2.71
N ILE A 14 3.80 1.44 1.92
CA ILE A 14 4.47 2.65 2.42
C ILE A 14 3.46 3.64 2.99
N GLN A 15 2.31 3.80 2.33
CA GLN A 15 1.24 4.71 2.77
C GLN A 15 0.81 4.38 4.21
N GLU A 16 0.49 3.12 4.49
CA GLU A 16 -0.08 2.75 5.78
C GLU A 16 0.97 2.48 6.85
N THR A 17 2.10 1.87 6.46
CA THR A 17 3.07 1.40 7.44
C THR A 17 4.32 2.25 7.50
N GLY A 18 4.59 3.08 6.50
CA GLY A 18 5.81 3.88 6.43
C GLY A 18 7.10 3.07 6.26
N ASP A 19 7.01 1.76 5.96
CA ASP A 19 8.16 0.88 5.78
C ASP A 19 7.90 -0.18 4.71
N ILE A 20 8.69 -0.15 3.63
CA ILE A 20 8.59 -1.13 2.53
C ILE A 20 8.93 -2.55 2.97
N GLY A 21 9.67 -2.72 4.08
CA GLY A 21 9.97 -4.02 4.68
C GLY A 21 8.71 -4.81 5.09
N ASN A 22 7.57 -4.14 5.27
CA ASN A 22 6.30 -4.78 5.58
C ASN A 22 5.59 -5.41 4.37
N ALA A 23 6.13 -5.27 3.15
CA ALA A 23 5.47 -5.73 1.92
C ALA A 23 5.10 -7.21 1.96
N PHE A 24 6.01 -8.09 2.40
CA PHE A 24 5.73 -9.52 2.47
C PHE A 24 4.72 -9.88 3.57
N ALA A 25 4.79 -9.22 4.73
CA ALA A 25 3.82 -9.44 5.80
C ALA A 25 2.41 -9.03 5.36
N MET A 26 2.30 -7.89 4.69
CA MET A 26 1.03 -7.40 4.13
C MET A 26 0.53 -8.29 2.98
N ALA A 27 1.42 -8.77 2.12
CA ALA A 27 1.07 -9.68 1.02
C ALA A 27 0.49 -11.00 1.55
N LEU A 28 1.16 -11.61 2.53
CA LEU A 28 0.68 -12.83 3.20
C LEU A 28 -0.67 -12.61 3.88
N GLN A 29 -0.84 -11.49 4.58
CA GLN A 29 -2.10 -11.17 5.27
C GLN A 29 -3.29 -11.02 4.31
N ASN A 30 -3.05 -10.55 3.08
CA ASN A 30 -4.10 -10.31 2.08
C ASN A 30 -4.22 -11.45 1.06
N GLY A 31 -3.36 -12.46 1.10
CA GLY A 31 -3.32 -13.53 0.09
C GLY A 31 -2.98 -13.02 -1.31
N LEU A 32 -2.17 -11.97 -1.42
CA LEU A 32 -1.75 -11.33 -2.67
C LEU A 32 -0.25 -11.52 -2.90
N SER A 33 0.19 -11.37 -4.15
CA SER A 33 1.59 -11.11 -4.49
C SER A 33 1.90 -9.61 -4.35
N ILE A 34 3.15 -9.28 -4.02
CA ILE A 34 3.64 -7.89 -4.01
C ILE A 34 3.62 -7.24 -5.42
N THR A 35 3.51 -8.06 -6.46
CA THR A 35 3.46 -7.63 -7.87
C THR A 35 2.07 -7.67 -8.47
N ASP A 36 1.04 -8.04 -7.69
CA ASP A 36 -0.32 -8.10 -8.21
C ASP A 36 -0.83 -6.69 -8.54
N SER A 37 -1.58 -6.61 -9.64
CA SER A 37 -2.35 -5.42 -9.96
C SER A 37 -3.53 -5.30 -9.00
N LEU A 38 -3.72 -4.10 -8.45
CA LEU A 38 -4.83 -3.81 -7.56
C LEU A 38 -6.06 -3.33 -8.34
N THR A 39 -7.23 -3.75 -7.89
CA THR A 39 -8.50 -3.18 -8.37
C THR A 39 -8.83 -1.92 -7.58
N ILE A 40 -9.37 -0.89 -8.24
CA ILE A 40 -9.78 0.35 -7.57
C ILE A 40 -10.85 0.02 -6.53
N GLY A 41 -10.68 0.51 -5.30
CA GLY A 41 -11.57 0.25 -4.18
C GLY A 41 -11.31 -1.05 -3.43
N GLN A 42 -10.35 -1.88 -3.88
CA GLN A 42 -9.98 -3.12 -3.22
C GLN A 42 -9.56 -2.87 -1.77
N GLU A 43 -10.16 -3.61 -0.85
CA GLU A 43 -9.80 -3.54 0.56
C GLU A 43 -8.50 -4.30 0.81
N ILE A 44 -7.57 -3.61 1.47
CA ILE A 44 -6.27 -4.15 1.89
C ILE A 44 -6.17 -3.99 3.40
N ILE A 45 -5.67 -5.03 4.06
CA ILE A 45 -5.46 -5.11 5.50
C ILE A 45 -3.98 -4.82 5.78
N PRO A 46 -3.63 -3.72 6.49
CA PRO A 46 -2.26 -3.46 6.88
C PRO A 46 -1.70 -4.58 7.78
N ALA A 47 -0.42 -4.91 7.62
CA ALA A 47 0.30 -5.80 8.50
C ALA A 47 1.77 -5.39 8.61
N GLY A 48 2.39 -5.70 9.74
CA GLY A 48 3.78 -5.35 10.02
C GLY A 48 3.95 -4.23 11.04
N LYS A 49 5.17 -3.71 11.19
CA LYS A 49 5.49 -2.65 12.17
C LYS A 49 5.39 -1.29 11.52
N GLU A 50 4.57 -0.41 12.09
CA GLU A 50 4.38 0.94 11.58
C GLU A 50 5.52 1.90 11.99
N ASN A 51 5.95 2.73 11.04
CA ASN A 51 6.73 3.94 11.23
C ASN A 51 5.83 5.17 11.04
N LYS A 52 5.24 5.63 12.14
CA LYS A 52 4.24 6.71 12.15
C LYS A 52 4.74 8.02 11.55
N SER A 53 6.02 8.35 11.74
CA SER A 53 6.61 9.57 11.20
C SER A 53 6.58 9.62 9.67
N ILE A 54 6.45 8.47 9.00
CA ILE A 54 6.30 8.38 7.54
C ILE A 54 4.84 8.18 7.15
N SER A 55 4.09 7.27 7.81
CA SER A 55 2.70 7.02 7.43
C SER A 55 1.80 8.25 7.62
N GLU A 56 2.09 9.13 8.59
CA GLU A 56 1.36 10.38 8.84
C GLU A 56 1.64 11.49 7.82
N ILE A 57 2.63 11.33 6.93
CA ILE A 57 2.91 12.31 5.84
C ILE A 57 1.81 12.26 4.77
N TRP A 58 1.15 11.12 4.64
CA TRP A 58 0.16 10.88 3.60
C TRP A 58 -1.21 11.42 4.01
N SER A 59 -1.86 12.06 3.05
CA SER A 59 -3.19 12.64 3.13
C SER A 59 -3.92 12.36 1.83
N GLU A 60 -5.21 12.68 1.74
CA GLU A 60 -5.99 12.44 0.52
C GLU A 60 -5.43 13.15 -0.73
N ASN A 61 -4.61 14.21 -0.55
CA ASN A 61 -4.12 15.05 -1.63
C ASN A 61 -2.70 14.69 -2.13
N ASN A 62 -1.98 13.79 -1.46
CA ASN A 62 -0.59 13.47 -1.80
C ASN A 62 -0.28 11.96 -1.75
N LEU A 63 -1.28 11.12 -1.98
CA LEU A 63 -1.10 9.67 -1.95
C LEU A 63 -0.11 9.20 -3.03
N PRO A 64 0.75 8.21 -2.71
CA PRO A 64 1.67 7.65 -3.68
C PRO A 64 0.91 6.90 -4.78
N ALA A 65 1.38 7.02 -6.03
CA ALA A 65 0.73 6.46 -7.21
C ALA A 65 1.78 6.03 -8.26
N THR A 66 2.45 4.92 -7.99
CA THR A 66 3.55 4.38 -8.82
C THR A 66 3.17 3.14 -9.62
N ALA A 67 1.87 2.79 -9.68
CA ALA A 67 1.42 1.69 -10.52
C ALA A 67 1.81 1.91 -11.98
N ILE A 68 2.35 0.86 -12.61
CA ILE A 68 2.64 0.86 -14.04
C ILE A 68 1.34 0.55 -14.77
N THR A 69 0.83 1.52 -15.53
CA THR A 69 -0.38 1.38 -16.35
C THR A 69 -0.02 1.51 -17.83
N ASN A 70 -0.52 0.60 -18.66
CA ASN A 70 -0.43 0.68 -20.13
C ASN A 70 -1.62 1.42 -20.73
#